data_AF-A0A6A4W2R5-F1
#
_entry.id   AF-A0A6A4W2R5-F1
#
_cell.length_a   1.000
_cell.length_b   1.000
_cell.length_c   1.000
_cell.angle_alpha   90.00
_cell.angle_beta   90.00
_cell.angle_gamma   90.00
#
_symmetry.space_group_name_H-M   'P 1'
#
loop_
_entity.id
_entity.type
_entity.pdbx_description
1 polymer ?
#
loop_
_entity_poly.entity_id
_entity_poly.type
_entity_poly.pdbx_seq_one_letter_code
_entity_poly.pdbx_strand_id
1 'polypeptide(L)'
;MLQWRREKARLLRELRALRRKAAAADSLEEAGVFSKEQLKRLTTSRRLHWKTNDVATALGLRCVSHKAYRVNPGFIEASAAVLDVAVRAMAPLEKLTVVCFDEVALDARFCYDQTADQVLQAGKLQLVMARGLCSGWKQPCFFAYDQPMTPEILTRVIQRLEELGLVVVACVSDMGAENEHMWRKAGVGTNSWIPHPADSNRLVFIHTNAFIKSSCLLLMTFESSNSCCLFFIIIIFNLFKINTYLQRACHN
;
A
#
# COMPACT_ATOMS: atom_id res chain seq x y z
N MET A 1 18.13 -3.31 -68.34
CA MET A 1 18.87 -2.38 -67.45
C MET A 1 17.95 -1.42 -66.65
N LEU A 2 16.90 -0.85 -67.25
CA LEU A 2 15.97 0.09 -66.57
C LEU A 2 15.12 -0.54 -65.44
N GLN A 3 14.65 -1.78 -65.61
CA GLN A 3 13.86 -2.48 -64.59
C GLN A 3 14.66 -2.69 -63.30
N TRP A 4 15.91 -3.18 -63.41
CA TRP A 4 16.81 -3.34 -62.27
C TRP A 4 17.06 -2.03 -61.50
N ARG A 5 17.21 -0.90 -62.21
CA ARG A 5 17.38 0.42 -61.56
C ARG A 5 16.15 0.84 -60.78
N ARG A 6 14.95 0.59 -61.32
CA ARG A 6 13.67 0.88 -60.64
C ARG A 6 13.47 -0.01 -59.41
N GLU A 7 13.80 -1.28 -59.53
CA GLU A 7 13.70 -2.27 -58.45
C GLU A 7 14.69 -1.98 -57.32
N LYS A 8 15.94 -1.66 -57.65
CA LYS A 8 16.95 -1.17 -56.69
C LYS A 8 16.46 0.09 -55.97
N ALA A 9 15.87 1.04 -56.69
CA ALA A 9 15.32 2.26 -56.09
C ALA A 9 14.09 2.00 -55.21
N ARG A 10 13.27 0.98 -55.52
CA ARG A 10 12.16 0.53 -54.67
C ARG A 10 12.69 -0.08 -53.36
N LEU A 11 13.58 -1.06 -53.47
CA LEU A 11 14.17 -1.74 -52.31
C LEU A 11 14.94 -0.78 -51.41
N LEU A 12 15.68 0.18 -51.98
CA LEU A 12 16.37 1.21 -51.18
C LEU A 12 15.39 2.12 -50.41
N ARG A 13 14.23 2.43 -50.99
CA ARG A 13 13.19 3.22 -50.31
C ARG A 13 12.55 2.43 -49.17
N GLU A 14 12.24 1.15 -49.41
CA GLU A 14 11.72 0.24 -48.39
C GLU A 14 12.71 0.05 -47.25
N LEU A 15 13.98 -0.17 -47.55
CA LEU A 15 15.04 -0.35 -46.56
C LEU A 15 15.24 0.91 -45.72
N ARG A 16 15.18 2.11 -46.31
CA ARG A 16 15.20 3.38 -45.56
C ARG A 16 13.95 3.58 -44.69
N ALA A 17 12.79 3.10 -45.12
CA ALA A 17 11.58 3.16 -44.31
C ALA A 17 11.64 2.20 -43.12
N LEU A 18 12.11 0.97 -43.33
CA LEU A 18 12.30 -0.03 -42.28
C LEU A 18 13.33 0.42 -41.24
N ARG A 19 14.48 0.98 -41.69
CA ARG A 19 15.50 1.53 -40.78
C ARG A 19 14.97 2.67 -39.92
N ARG A 20 14.14 3.57 -40.48
CA ARG A 20 13.50 4.64 -39.71
C ARG A 20 12.53 4.09 -38.65
N LYS A 21 11.75 3.06 -38.97
CA LYS A 21 10.86 2.41 -38.00
C LYS A 21 11.62 1.69 -36.88
N ALA A 22 12.73 1.03 -37.22
CA ALA A 22 13.60 0.38 -36.24
C ALA A 22 14.20 1.42 -35.27
N ALA A 23 14.81 2.49 -35.80
CA ALA A 23 15.38 3.55 -34.97
C ALA A 23 14.35 4.23 -34.05
N ALA A 24 13.11 4.41 -34.52
CA ALA A 24 12.03 4.93 -33.68
C ALA A 24 11.66 3.97 -32.54
N ALA A 25 11.62 2.65 -32.82
CA ALA A 25 11.38 1.64 -31.78
C ALA A 25 12.53 1.61 -30.77
N ASP A 26 13.78 1.67 -31.23
CA ASP A 26 14.97 1.70 -30.37
C ASP A 26 14.96 2.93 -29.46
N SER A 27 14.59 4.11 -29.99
CA SER A 27 14.48 5.33 -29.19
C SER A 27 13.39 5.28 -28.11
N LEU A 28 12.29 4.56 -28.36
CA LEU A 28 11.21 4.35 -27.37
C LEU A 28 11.63 3.38 -26.27
N GLU A 29 12.49 2.43 -26.60
CA GLU A 29 13.08 1.50 -25.65
C GLU A 29 14.11 2.21 -24.74
N GLU A 30 15.01 3.01 -25.33
CA GLU A 30 16.01 3.80 -24.60
C GLU A 30 15.36 4.83 -23.66
N ALA A 31 14.24 5.42 -24.09
CA ALA A 31 13.44 6.32 -23.26
C ALA A 31 12.70 5.61 -22.10
N GLY A 32 12.73 4.27 -22.05
CA GLY A 32 12.08 3.47 -20.99
C GLY A 32 10.55 3.48 -21.03
N VAL A 33 9.95 3.96 -22.13
CA VAL A 33 8.49 4.10 -22.27
C VAL A 33 7.82 2.73 -22.50
N PHE A 34 8.48 1.86 -23.28
CA PHE A 34 8.03 0.50 -23.54
C PHE A 34 9.17 -0.50 -23.35
N SER A 35 8.83 -1.70 -22.91
CA SER A 35 9.77 -2.81 -22.91
C SER A 35 9.97 -3.41 -24.30
N LYS A 36 11.06 -4.16 -24.47
CA LYS A 36 11.35 -4.95 -25.69
C LYS A 36 10.18 -5.84 -26.10
N GLU A 37 9.53 -6.50 -25.15
CA GLU A 37 8.42 -7.42 -25.46
C GLU A 37 7.15 -6.66 -25.85
N GLN A 38 6.91 -5.48 -25.26
CA GLN A 38 5.80 -4.60 -25.64
C GLN A 38 5.98 -4.07 -27.07
N LEU A 39 7.18 -3.62 -27.42
CA LEU A 39 7.52 -3.18 -28.78
C LEU A 39 7.42 -4.34 -29.79
N LYS A 40 7.87 -5.53 -29.41
CA LYS A 40 7.74 -6.75 -30.23
C LYS A 40 6.27 -7.11 -30.48
N ARG A 41 5.41 -6.95 -29.48
CA ARG A 41 3.96 -7.17 -29.63
C ARG A 41 3.34 -6.15 -30.59
N LEU A 42 3.69 -4.86 -30.46
CA LEU A 42 3.17 -3.77 -31.29
C LEU A 42 3.60 -3.89 -32.76
N THR A 43 4.82 -4.35 -33.00
CA THR A 43 5.40 -4.47 -34.35
C THR A 43 4.96 -5.73 -35.07
N THR A 44 4.86 -6.86 -34.36
CA THR A 44 4.55 -8.16 -34.99
C THR A 44 3.08 -8.53 -34.94
N SER A 45 2.29 -7.89 -34.07
CA SER A 45 0.89 -8.24 -33.79
C SER A 45 0.67 -9.72 -33.44
N ARG A 46 1.72 -10.46 -33.07
CA ARG A 46 1.65 -11.86 -32.61
C ARG A 46 1.52 -11.94 -31.10
N ARG A 47 0.84 -12.95 -30.58
CA ARG A 47 0.81 -13.20 -29.13
C ARG A 47 2.22 -13.58 -28.67
N LEU A 48 2.63 -13.00 -27.55
CA LEU A 48 3.90 -13.28 -26.90
C LEU A 48 3.65 -13.91 -25.53
N HIS A 49 4.63 -14.68 -25.06
CA HIS A 49 4.72 -15.04 -23.66
C HIS A 49 5.39 -13.88 -22.92
N TRP A 50 4.67 -13.28 -21.96
CA TRP A 50 5.14 -12.09 -21.25
C TRP A 50 6.13 -12.44 -20.15
N LYS A 51 7.18 -11.62 -19.99
CA LYS A 51 8.13 -11.74 -18.89
C LYS A 51 7.52 -11.22 -17.58
N THR A 52 7.99 -11.72 -16.45
CA THR A 52 7.49 -11.36 -15.12
C THR A 52 7.48 -9.84 -14.88
N ASN A 53 8.48 -9.11 -15.38
CA ASN A 53 8.54 -7.66 -15.24
C ASN A 53 7.41 -6.94 -16.02
N ASP A 54 7.14 -7.36 -17.26
CA ASP A 54 6.04 -6.81 -18.07
C ASP A 54 4.67 -7.13 -17.50
N VAL A 55 4.53 -8.35 -16.94
CA VAL A 55 3.33 -8.75 -16.21
C VAL A 55 3.17 -7.88 -14.96
N ALA A 56 4.23 -7.60 -14.20
CA ALA A 56 4.19 -6.73 -13.02
C ALA A 56 3.86 -5.27 -13.39
N THR A 57 4.44 -4.71 -14.45
CA THR A 57 4.09 -3.36 -14.95
C THR A 57 2.65 -3.30 -15.43
N ALA A 58 2.20 -4.32 -16.17
CA ALA A 58 0.81 -4.42 -16.61
C ALA A 58 -0.14 -4.60 -15.43
N LEU A 59 0.25 -5.34 -14.39
CA LEU A 59 -0.49 -5.46 -13.14
C LEU A 59 -0.51 -4.13 -12.40
N GLY A 60 0.58 -3.38 -12.31
CA GLY A 60 0.62 -2.04 -11.69
C GLY A 60 -0.26 -1.03 -12.43
N LEU A 61 -0.24 -1.03 -13.76
CA LEU A 61 -1.16 -0.25 -14.60
C LEU A 61 -2.61 -0.72 -14.45
N ARG A 62 -2.81 -2.04 -14.25
CA ARG A 62 -4.13 -2.64 -13.99
C ARG A 62 -4.56 -2.48 -12.53
N CYS A 63 -3.70 -2.19 -11.56
CA CYS A 63 -4.07 -1.83 -10.18
C CYS A 63 -4.82 -0.49 -10.13
N VAL A 64 -4.74 0.30 -11.20
CA VAL A 64 -5.62 1.45 -11.45
C VAL A 64 -7.04 1.02 -11.88
N SER A 65 -7.27 -0.28 -12.10
CA SER A 65 -8.54 -0.90 -12.54
C SER A 65 -9.00 -2.04 -11.59
N HIS A 66 -10.22 -1.94 -11.10
CA HIS A 66 -10.88 -2.75 -10.06
C HIS A 66 -10.93 -4.28 -10.23
N LYS A 67 -10.40 -4.87 -11.31
CA LYS A 67 -10.65 -6.28 -11.71
C LYS A 67 -9.52 -7.27 -11.42
N ALA A 68 -8.51 -6.93 -10.62
CA ALA A 68 -7.30 -7.75 -10.51
C ALA A 68 -7.09 -8.46 -9.17
N TYR A 69 -7.68 -7.98 -8.07
CA TYR A 69 -7.45 -8.58 -6.76
C TYR A 69 -8.79 -8.91 -6.11
N ARG A 70 -9.04 -10.21 -5.95
CA ARG A 70 -9.98 -10.68 -4.94
C ARG A 70 -9.32 -10.41 -3.60
N VAL A 71 -9.80 -9.38 -2.92
CA VAL A 71 -9.37 -9.01 -1.58
C VAL A 71 -10.49 -9.50 -0.66
N ASN A 72 -10.23 -10.58 0.07
CA ASN A 72 -11.19 -11.13 1.03
C ASN A 72 -11.02 -10.42 2.37
N PRO A 73 -12.09 -10.25 3.17
CA PRO A 73 -11.99 -9.73 4.52
C PRO A 73 -10.95 -10.49 5.35
N GLY A 74 -10.26 -9.76 6.22
CA GLY A 74 -9.11 -10.24 6.96
C GLY A 74 -7.83 -9.51 6.58
N PHE A 75 -6.70 -10.19 6.78
CA PHE A 75 -5.40 -9.66 6.42
C PHE A 75 -5.22 -9.70 4.90
N ILE A 76 -4.77 -8.59 4.32
CA ILE A 76 -4.69 -8.41 2.87
C ILE A 76 -3.37 -8.99 2.36
N GLU A 77 -3.35 -10.30 2.07
CA GLU A 77 -2.14 -10.99 1.61
C GLU A 77 -1.55 -10.41 0.31
N ALA A 78 -2.40 -9.93 -0.61
CA ALA A 78 -1.92 -9.28 -1.83
C ALA A 78 -1.12 -8.00 -1.52
N SER A 79 -1.54 -7.27 -0.49
CA SER A 79 -0.87 -6.07 -0.01
C SER A 79 0.46 -6.42 0.67
N ALA A 80 0.42 -7.44 1.53
CA ALA A 80 1.59 -7.97 2.22
C ALA A 80 2.67 -8.50 1.26
N ALA A 81 2.28 -9.15 0.16
CA ALA A 81 3.22 -9.64 -0.85
C ALA A 81 3.98 -8.49 -1.55
N VAL A 82 3.31 -7.38 -1.82
CA VAL A 82 3.96 -6.16 -2.35
C VAL A 82 4.88 -5.54 -1.30
N LEU A 83 4.43 -5.53 -0.05
CA LEU A 83 5.19 -4.96 1.06
C LEU A 83 6.47 -5.77 1.36
N ASP A 84 6.42 -7.10 1.35
CA ASP A 84 7.57 -8.00 1.57
C ASP A 84 8.74 -7.64 0.65
N VAL A 85 8.47 -7.48 -0.65
CA VAL A 85 9.49 -7.11 -1.64
C VAL A 85 10.11 -5.75 -1.32
N ALA A 86 9.30 -4.79 -0.88
CA ALA A 86 9.79 -3.46 -0.50
C ALA A 86 10.61 -3.51 0.81
N VAL A 87 10.15 -4.26 1.81
CA VAL A 87 10.79 -4.36 3.14
C VAL A 87 12.21 -4.94 3.06
N ARG A 88 12.45 -5.85 2.11
CA ARG A 88 13.80 -6.40 1.86
C ARG A 88 14.82 -5.33 1.44
N ALA A 89 14.37 -4.26 0.80
CA ALA A 89 15.23 -3.14 0.37
C ALA A 89 15.30 -1.99 1.38
N MET A 90 14.46 -1.99 2.43
CA MET A 90 14.39 -0.92 3.43
C MET A 90 15.57 -0.94 4.39
N ALA A 91 16.07 0.25 4.74
CA ALA A 91 17.00 0.41 5.85
C ALA A 91 16.30 0.18 7.21
N PRO A 92 17.04 -0.14 8.29
CA PRO A 92 16.43 -0.43 9.60
C PRO A 92 15.45 0.65 10.11
N LEU A 93 15.78 1.93 9.91
CA LEU A 93 14.93 3.04 10.35
C LEU A 93 13.63 3.14 9.53
N GLU A 94 13.67 2.75 8.25
CA GLU A 94 12.51 2.79 7.35
C GLU A 94 11.49 1.69 7.65
N LYS A 95 11.92 0.64 8.35
CA LYS A 95 11.10 -0.49 8.81
C LYS A 95 10.29 -0.18 10.06
N LEU A 96 10.61 0.90 10.79
CA LEU A 96 9.81 1.36 11.93
C LEU A 96 8.40 1.69 11.45
N THR A 97 7.42 1.02 12.02
CA THR A 97 6.04 1.00 11.52
C THR A 97 5.06 1.35 12.63
N VAL A 98 4.07 2.16 12.27
CA VAL A 98 2.90 2.48 13.08
C VAL A 98 1.69 1.82 12.46
N VAL A 99 0.87 1.17 13.29
CA VAL A 99 -0.40 0.57 12.87
C VAL A 99 -1.52 1.54 13.20
N CYS A 100 -2.20 2.06 12.18
CA CYS A 100 -3.34 2.95 12.34
C CYS A 100 -4.61 2.23 11.94
N PHE A 101 -5.68 2.35 12.72
CA PHE A 101 -6.97 1.79 12.36
C PHE A 101 -8.13 2.73 12.68
N ASP A 102 -9.16 2.65 11.86
CA ASP A 102 -10.36 3.48 11.95
C ASP A 102 -11.56 2.77 11.31
N GLU A 103 -12.76 3.23 11.65
CA GLU A 103 -14.02 2.80 11.04
C GLU A 103 -14.41 3.74 9.91
N VAL A 104 -14.85 3.15 8.79
CA VAL A 104 -15.42 3.89 7.65
C VAL A 104 -16.88 3.49 7.51
N ALA A 105 -17.78 4.47 7.57
CA ALA A 105 -19.19 4.24 7.29
C ALA A 105 -19.38 3.82 5.82
N LEU A 106 -20.13 2.75 5.61
CA LEU A 106 -20.53 2.27 4.30
C LEU A 106 -22.02 2.53 4.07
N ASP A 107 -22.41 2.49 2.80
CA ASP A 107 -23.81 2.49 2.43
C ASP A 107 -24.37 1.07 2.59
N ALA A 108 -25.28 0.88 3.55
CA ALA A 108 -25.82 -0.41 3.96
C ALA A 108 -26.78 -1.07 2.95
N ARG A 109 -26.67 -0.70 1.67
CA ARG A 109 -27.40 -1.30 0.55
C ARG A 109 -26.94 -2.72 0.28
N PHE A 110 -27.87 -3.55 -0.16
CA PHE A 110 -27.57 -4.88 -0.65
C PHE A 110 -26.87 -4.80 -2.01
N CYS A 111 -25.73 -5.48 -2.11
CA CYS A 111 -24.97 -5.66 -3.34
C CYS A 111 -24.85 -7.16 -3.61
N TYR A 112 -24.96 -7.57 -4.87
CA TYR A 112 -24.71 -8.96 -5.26
C TYR A 112 -23.39 -9.06 -6.01
N ASP A 113 -22.44 -9.81 -5.47
CA ASP A 113 -21.18 -10.15 -6.14
C ASP A 113 -21.37 -11.42 -6.96
N GLN A 114 -21.60 -11.24 -8.26
CA GLN A 114 -21.73 -12.33 -9.23
C GLN A 114 -20.49 -13.24 -9.28
N THR A 115 -19.32 -12.73 -8.94
CA THR A 115 -18.05 -13.46 -9.09
C THR A 115 -17.87 -14.48 -7.98
N ALA A 116 -18.31 -14.15 -6.77
CA ALA A 116 -18.25 -15.02 -5.60
C ALA A 116 -19.62 -15.66 -5.27
N ASP A 117 -20.64 -15.35 -6.08
CA ASP A 117 -22.02 -15.79 -5.88
C ASP A 117 -22.52 -15.54 -4.44
N GLN A 118 -22.37 -14.28 -4.00
CA GLN A 118 -22.73 -13.89 -2.63
C GLN A 118 -23.46 -12.55 -2.61
N VAL A 119 -24.41 -12.43 -1.69
CA VAL A 119 -25.05 -11.16 -1.34
C VAL A 119 -24.23 -10.51 -0.23
N LEU A 120 -23.79 -9.28 -0.48
CA LEU A 120 -23.03 -8.45 0.43
C LEU A 120 -23.94 -7.35 1.00
N GLN A 121 -23.83 -7.14 2.30
CA GLN A 121 -24.41 -6.00 3.00
C GLN A 121 -23.49 -5.66 4.16
N ALA A 122 -23.09 -4.39 4.26
CA ALA A 122 -22.29 -3.92 5.38
C ALA A 122 -22.56 -2.43 5.67
N GLY A 123 -22.67 -2.06 6.94
CA GLY A 123 -22.87 -0.67 7.37
C GLY A 123 -21.56 0.05 7.71
N LYS A 124 -20.53 -0.70 8.08
CA LYS A 124 -19.21 -0.19 8.47
C LYS A 124 -18.10 -1.07 7.91
N LEU A 125 -16.96 -0.44 7.66
CA LEU A 125 -15.71 -1.08 7.27
C LEU A 125 -14.66 -0.75 8.32
N GLN A 126 -14.17 -1.76 9.04
CA GLN A 126 -12.98 -1.64 9.86
C GLN A 126 -11.75 -1.71 8.95
N LEU A 127 -10.91 -0.68 8.94
CA LEU A 127 -9.71 -0.63 8.12
C LEU A 127 -8.46 -0.46 8.99
N VAL A 128 -7.43 -1.26 8.71
CA VAL A 128 -6.11 -1.13 9.34
C VAL A 128 -5.06 -0.84 8.27
N MET A 129 -4.24 0.18 8.53
CA MET A 129 -3.13 0.58 7.69
C MET A 129 -1.82 0.48 8.46
N ALA A 130 -0.79 -0.06 7.80
CA ALA A 130 0.59 0.08 8.24
C ALA A 130 1.18 1.35 7.62
N ARG A 131 1.93 2.11 8.41
CA ARG A 131 2.58 3.36 7.99
C ARG A 131 4.01 3.40 8.50
N GLY A 132 4.95 3.81 7.64
CA GLY A 132 6.31 4.10 8.06
C GLY A 132 6.37 5.26 9.05
N LEU A 133 7.08 5.06 10.16
CA LEU A 133 7.29 6.11 11.17
C LEU A 133 8.29 7.16 10.65
N CYS A 134 9.42 6.68 10.15
CA CYS A 134 10.52 7.51 9.65
C CYS A 134 10.58 7.55 8.11
N SER A 135 9.56 7.03 7.44
CA SER A 135 9.50 6.88 5.98
C SER A 135 8.09 7.20 5.46
N GLY A 136 8.00 7.76 4.27
CA GLY A 136 6.75 8.32 3.72
C GLY A 136 5.75 7.31 3.15
N TRP A 137 5.84 6.03 3.50
CA TRP A 137 4.99 4.97 2.93
C TRP A 137 3.80 4.65 3.84
N LYS A 138 2.72 4.18 3.24
CA LYS A 138 1.53 3.67 3.93
C LYS A 138 0.82 2.65 3.07
N GLN A 139 0.23 1.64 3.69
CA GLN A 139 -0.43 0.56 2.97
C GLN A 139 -1.56 -0.06 3.81
N PRO A 140 -2.75 -0.33 3.24
CA PRO A 140 -3.78 -1.08 3.93
C PRO A 140 -3.31 -2.53 4.12
N CYS A 141 -3.47 -3.06 5.33
CA CYS A 141 -3.01 -4.41 5.68
C CYS A 141 -4.13 -5.32 6.17
N PHE A 142 -5.23 -4.77 6.68
CA PHE A 142 -6.40 -5.55 7.10
C PHE A 142 -7.68 -4.76 6.85
N PHE A 143 -8.76 -5.47 6.53
CA PHE A 143 -10.10 -4.91 6.58
C PHE A 143 -11.14 -5.96 6.98
N ALA A 144 -12.24 -5.52 7.60
CA ALA A 144 -13.38 -6.37 7.90
C ALA A 144 -14.68 -5.56 7.85
N TYR A 145 -15.80 -6.22 7.53
CA TYR A 145 -17.13 -5.60 7.51
C TYR A 145 -17.81 -5.79 8.86
N ASP A 146 -18.46 -4.73 9.35
CA ASP A 146 -19.28 -4.72 10.58
C ASP A 146 -18.65 -5.43 11.79
N GLN A 147 -17.32 -5.38 11.87
CA GLN A 147 -16.54 -6.06 12.90
C GLN A 147 -15.69 -5.02 13.63
N PRO A 148 -15.88 -4.83 14.95
CA PRO A 148 -15.08 -3.88 15.71
C PRO A 148 -13.63 -4.37 15.84
N MET A 149 -12.71 -3.44 16.12
CA MET A 149 -11.33 -3.82 16.45
C MET A 149 -11.30 -4.62 17.75
N THR A 150 -10.57 -5.73 17.76
CA THR A 150 -10.34 -6.54 18.96
C THR A 150 -8.84 -6.72 19.22
N PRO A 151 -8.42 -6.99 20.46
CA PRO A 151 -7.00 -7.22 20.78
C PRO A 151 -6.42 -8.40 19.99
N GLU A 152 -7.23 -9.41 19.69
CA GLU A 152 -6.81 -10.59 18.92
C GLU A 152 -6.56 -10.25 17.45
N ILE A 153 -7.41 -9.42 16.83
CA ILE A 153 -7.20 -8.93 15.47
C ILE A 153 -5.92 -8.11 15.43
N LEU A 154 -5.77 -7.16 16.36
CA LEU A 154 -4.59 -6.31 16.44
C LEU A 154 -3.30 -7.13 16.61
N THR A 155 -3.33 -8.10 17.53
CA THR A 155 -2.21 -9.04 17.77
C THR A 155 -1.81 -9.77 16.50
N ARG A 156 -2.78 -10.34 15.76
CA ARG A 156 -2.52 -11.04 14.50
C ARG A 156 -1.94 -10.13 13.43
N VAL A 157 -2.46 -8.91 13.30
CA VAL A 157 -1.94 -7.93 12.33
C VAL A 157 -0.50 -7.57 12.66
N ILE A 158 -0.18 -7.29 13.93
CA ILE A 158 1.18 -6.93 14.35
C ILE A 158 2.14 -8.08 14.11
N GLN A 159 1.78 -9.30 14.53
CA GLN A 159 2.60 -10.49 14.30
C GLN A 159 2.88 -10.70 12.81
N ARG A 160 1.85 -10.54 11.97
CA ARG A 160 2.00 -10.70 10.52
C ARG A 160 2.88 -9.63 9.89
N LEU A 161 2.84 -8.38 10.35
CA LEU A 161 3.74 -7.33 9.90
C LEU A 161 5.20 -7.58 10.33
N GLU A 162 5.40 -8.12 11.53
CA GLU A 162 6.72 -8.48 12.06
C GLU A 162 7.34 -9.66 11.30
N GLU A 163 6.53 -10.64 10.89
CA GLU A 163 6.97 -11.73 10.01
C GLU A 163 7.49 -11.23 8.65
N LEU A 164 6.99 -10.09 8.15
CA LEU A 164 7.51 -9.45 6.94
C LEU A 164 8.87 -8.75 7.17
N GLY A 165 9.30 -8.62 8.43
CA GLY A 165 10.53 -7.92 8.81
C GLY A 165 10.34 -6.43 9.09
N LEU A 166 9.10 -5.97 9.29
CA LEU A 166 8.82 -4.63 9.83
C LEU A 166 8.96 -4.63 11.35
N VAL A 167 9.16 -3.44 11.92
CA VAL A 167 9.27 -3.24 13.37
C VAL A 167 8.11 -2.37 13.82
N VAL A 168 7.08 -2.97 14.42
CA VAL A 168 5.91 -2.24 14.89
C VAL A 168 6.20 -1.64 16.26
N VAL A 169 6.11 -0.31 16.34
CA VAL A 169 6.45 0.44 17.57
C VAL A 169 5.26 1.13 18.21
N ALA A 170 4.21 1.41 17.43
CA ALA A 170 3.05 2.12 17.94
C ALA A 170 1.75 1.74 17.21
N CYS A 171 0.65 1.94 17.92
CA CYS A 171 -0.71 1.85 17.40
C CYS A 171 -1.44 3.19 17.56
N VAL A 172 -2.26 3.52 16.57
CA VAL A 172 -3.10 4.73 16.57
C VAL A 172 -4.55 4.35 16.33
N SER A 173 -5.44 4.78 17.23
CA SER A 173 -6.89 4.66 17.09
C SER A 173 -7.58 6.01 17.30
N ASP A 174 -8.87 6.11 16.96
CA ASP A 174 -9.70 7.18 17.49
C ASP A 174 -9.99 6.97 19.01
N MET A 175 -10.78 7.89 19.58
CA MET A 175 -11.25 7.81 20.97
C MET A 175 -12.71 7.36 21.05
N GLY A 176 -13.15 6.52 20.10
CA GLY A 176 -14.48 5.91 20.17
C GLY A 176 -14.59 4.99 21.38
N ALA A 177 -15.78 4.93 22.00
CA ALA A 177 -16.03 4.12 23.19
C ALA A 177 -15.67 2.62 22.98
N GLU A 178 -15.84 2.10 21.77
CA GLU A 178 -15.46 0.74 21.41
C GLU A 178 -13.94 0.53 21.45
N ASN A 179 -13.16 1.47 20.90
CA ASN A 179 -11.70 1.42 20.92
C ASN A 179 -11.15 1.61 22.33
N GLU A 180 -11.74 2.50 23.13
CA GLU A 180 -11.38 2.62 24.55
C GLU A 180 -11.59 1.31 25.32
N HIS A 181 -12.73 0.65 25.08
CA HIS A 181 -13.03 -0.65 25.72
C HIS A 181 -12.06 -1.73 25.27
N MET A 182 -11.71 -1.75 23.98
CA MET A 182 -10.69 -2.65 23.42
C MET A 182 -9.33 -2.44 24.09
N TRP A 183 -8.90 -1.19 24.26
CA TRP A 183 -7.63 -0.86 24.92
C TRP A 183 -7.62 -1.27 26.39
N ARG A 184 -8.72 -1.04 27.14
CA ARG A 184 -8.82 -1.54 28.53
C ARG A 184 -8.68 -3.05 28.60
N LYS A 185 -9.29 -3.79 27.67
CA LYS A 185 -9.14 -5.26 27.56
C LYS A 185 -7.71 -5.68 27.21
N ALA A 186 -7.00 -4.90 26.39
CA ALA A 186 -5.60 -5.13 26.06
C ALA A 186 -4.63 -4.81 27.21
N GLY A 187 -5.13 -4.31 28.35
CA GLY A 187 -4.32 -3.98 29.53
C GLY A 187 -3.85 -2.53 29.59
N VAL A 188 -4.40 -1.65 28.74
CA VAL A 188 -4.12 -0.22 28.76
C VAL A 188 -4.89 0.41 29.90
N GLY A 189 -4.15 1.02 30.83
CA GLY A 189 -4.69 1.68 32.01
C GLY A 189 -3.93 2.96 32.26
N THR A 190 -3.15 2.99 33.33
CA THR A 190 -2.23 4.11 33.63
C THR A 190 -1.07 4.19 32.64
N ASN A 191 -0.68 3.06 32.04
CA ASN A 191 0.39 2.99 31.05
C ASN A 191 -0.18 3.15 29.64
N SER A 192 0.52 3.91 28.79
CA SER A 192 0.17 4.16 27.38
C SER A 192 0.79 3.13 26.42
N TRP A 193 1.01 1.90 26.87
CA TRP A 193 1.67 0.85 26.10
C TRP A 193 1.16 -0.55 26.48
N ILE A 194 1.36 -1.50 25.57
CA ILE A 194 1.14 -2.93 25.80
C ILE A 194 2.41 -3.72 25.47
N PRO A 195 2.62 -4.91 26.07
CA PRO A 195 3.68 -5.82 25.65
C PRO A 195 3.55 -6.17 24.16
N HIS A 196 4.68 -6.22 23.45
CA HIS A 196 4.66 -6.45 22.03
C HIS A 196 4.31 -7.93 21.71
N PRO A 197 3.31 -8.20 20.84
CA PRO A 197 2.74 -9.54 20.67
C PRO A 197 3.66 -10.55 19.95
N ALA A 198 4.68 -10.08 19.25
CA ALA A 198 5.69 -10.95 18.61
C ALA A 198 7.00 -11.03 19.41
N ASP A 199 7.20 -10.18 20.42
CA ASP A 199 8.46 -10.08 21.17
C ASP A 199 8.19 -9.51 22.56
N SER A 200 8.26 -10.36 23.58
CA SER A 200 7.94 -9.96 24.96
C SER A 200 8.89 -8.91 25.56
N ASN A 201 10.05 -8.65 24.93
CA ASN A 201 11.01 -7.65 25.41
C ASN A 201 10.73 -6.25 24.84
N ARG A 202 9.80 -6.12 23.89
CA ARG A 202 9.42 -4.85 23.28
C ARG A 202 8.05 -4.40 23.75
N LEU A 203 7.80 -3.11 23.57
CA LEU A 203 6.54 -2.46 23.88
C LEU A 203 5.94 -1.87 22.61
N VAL A 204 4.61 -1.85 22.54
CA VAL A 204 3.85 -1.11 21.54
C VAL A 204 3.18 0.07 22.23
N PHE A 205 3.53 1.29 21.81
CA PHE A 205 2.94 2.51 22.35
C PHE A 205 1.60 2.82 21.72
N ILE A 206 0.66 3.34 22.49
CA ILE A 206 -0.70 3.59 22.06
C ILE A 206 -0.96 5.09 22.06
N HIS A 207 -1.40 5.58 20.91
CA HIS A 207 -1.70 6.98 20.68
C HIS A 207 -3.12 7.15 20.17
N THR A 208 -3.73 8.27 20.52
CA THR A 208 -5.05 8.64 20.01
C THR A 208 -4.91 9.61 18.84
N ASN A 209 -5.82 9.50 17.86
CA ASN A 209 -5.85 10.33 16.66
C ASN A 209 -6.06 11.83 16.98
N ALA A 210 -6.54 12.17 18.19
CA ALA A 210 -6.67 13.54 18.66
C ALA A 210 -5.32 14.29 18.70
N PHE A 211 -4.22 13.60 19.00
CA PHE A 211 -2.88 14.20 19.03
C PHE A 211 -2.23 14.32 17.65
N ILE A 212 -2.65 13.52 16.67
CA ILE A 212 -2.04 13.49 15.33
C ILE A 212 -2.75 14.44 14.35
N LYS A 213 -4.02 14.83 14.62
CA LYS A 213 -4.72 15.87 13.85
C LYS A 213 -4.18 17.29 14.09
N SER A 214 -3.53 17.55 15.23
CA SER A 214 -3.07 18.89 15.62
C SER A 214 -1.54 19.09 15.59
N SER A 215 -0.73 18.05 15.53
CA SER A 215 0.72 18.19 15.78
C SER A 215 1.58 17.84 14.58
N CYS A 216 1.81 18.89 13.76
CA CYS A 216 3.08 19.15 13.07
C CYS A 216 4.23 19.51 14.03
N LEU A 217 4.09 19.36 15.35
CA LEU A 217 5.10 19.72 16.33
C LEU A 217 4.82 18.95 17.62
N LEU A 218 5.70 18.03 18.03
CA LEU A 218 6.02 17.85 19.44
C LEU A 218 7.32 17.05 19.59
N LEU A 219 8.41 17.78 19.86
CA LEU A 219 9.46 17.28 20.74
C LEU A 219 8.79 16.97 22.10
N MET A 220 8.70 15.70 22.49
CA MET A 220 8.46 15.37 23.89
C MET A 220 9.80 15.38 24.62
N THR A 221 10.23 16.56 25.08
CA THR A 221 11.13 16.64 26.25
C THR A 221 10.28 16.43 27.49
N PHE A 222 10.44 15.28 28.14
CA PHE A 222 9.82 14.98 29.42
C PHE A 222 10.73 15.55 30.52
N GLU A 223 10.40 16.71 31.08
CA GLU A 223 11.00 17.17 32.34
C GLU A 223 10.23 16.53 33.50
N SER A 224 10.70 15.37 33.93
CA SER A 224 10.51 14.94 35.32
C SER A 224 11.61 15.58 36.13
N SER A 225 11.21 16.34 37.16
CA SER A 225 12.10 16.90 38.17
C SER A 225 13.09 15.83 38.65
N ASN A 226 14.34 16.00 38.23
CA ASN A 226 15.56 15.22 38.52
C ASN A 226 16.09 14.18 37.50
N SER A 227 15.60 14.09 36.27
CA SER A 227 16.37 13.46 35.17
C SER A 227 15.87 13.87 33.78
N CYS A 228 16.71 14.55 33.00
CA CYS A 228 16.44 14.86 31.60
C CYS A 228 16.59 13.60 30.74
N CYS A 229 15.47 12.98 30.34
CA CYS A 229 15.46 11.99 29.27
C CYS A 229 15.03 12.68 27.96
N LEU A 230 15.99 12.94 27.05
CA LEU A 230 15.70 13.42 25.71
C LEU A 230 15.30 12.24 24.81
N PHE A 231 14.04 12.18 24.40
CA PHE A 231 13.60 11.39 23.25
C PHE A 231 13.33 12.35 22.07
N PHE A 232 14.26 12.37 21.11
CA PHE A 232 14.07 13.08 19.84
C PHE A 232 13.25 12.20 18.89
N ILE A 233 12.02 12.58 18.60
CA ILE A 233 11.23 12.03 17.48
C ILE A 233 10.73 13.20 16.64
N ILE A 234 11.36 13.43 15.49
CA ILE A 234 10.91 14.38 14.47
C ILE A 234 10.01 13.61 13.50
N ILE A 235 8.72 13.96 13.43
CA ILE A 235 7.80 13.40 12.42
C ILE A 235 7.03 14.52 11.73
N ILE A 236 7.14 14.56 10.40
CA ILE A 236 6.51 15.52 9.49
C ILE A 236 5.55 14.79 8.52
N PHE A 237 4.28 15.27 8.52
CA PHE A 237 3.23 15.29 7.48
C PHE A 237 2.45 14.05 6.96
N ASN A 238 1.17 14.35 6.63
CA ASN A 238 0.27 13.80 5.58
C ASN A 238 -0.67 12.60 5.85
N LEU A 239 -1.72 12.83 6.66
CA LEU A 239 -2.95 12.00 6.71
C LEU A 239 -4.13 12.55 5.89
N PHE A 240 -4.06 13.78 5.34
CA PHE A 240 -5.24 14.46 4.77
C PHE A 240 -5.69 14.04 3.34
N LYS A 241 -4.92 13.21 2.62
CA LYS A 241 -5.20 12.91 1.19
C LYS A 241 -6.10 11.70 0.90
N ILE A 242 -6.48 10.88 1.88
CA ILE A 242 -7.28 9.66 1.62
C ILE A 242 -8.79 9.91 1.67
N ASN A 243 -9.27 10.76 2.57
CA ASN A 243 -10.71 11.00 2.74
C ASN A 243 -11.34 11.62 1.46
N THR A 244 -10.60 12.48 0.75
CA THR A 244 -11.05 13.08 -0.51
C THR A 244 -11.00 12.15 -1.73
N TYR A 245 -10.24 11.05 -1.70
CA TYR A 245 -10.18 10.10 -2.81
C TYR A 245 -11.27 9.01 -2.72
N LEU A 246 -11.59 8.55 -1.51
CA LEU A 246 -12.68 7.58 -1.31
C LEU A 246 -14.06 8.22 -1.46
N GLN A 247 -14.26 9.45 -0.98
CA GLN A 247 -15.53 10.16 -1.19
C GLN A 247 -15.80 10.49 -2.66
N ARG A 248 -14.77 10.67 -3.50
CA ARG A 248 -14.94 10.88 -4.94
C ARG A 248 -15.22 9.60 -5.73
N ALA A 249 -14.87 8.43 -5.19
CA ALA A 249 -15.16 7.15 -5.84
C ALA A 249 -16.60 6.66 -5.60
N CYS A 250 -17.29 7.16 -4.58
CA CYS A 250 -18.71 6.86 -4.31
C CYS A 250 -19.70 7.81 -5.01
N HIS A 251 -19.21 8.82 -5.73
CA HIS A 251 -20.03 9.81 -6.44
C HIS A 251 -19.90 9.79 -7.97
N ASN A 252 -19.35 8.71 -8.54
CA ASN A 252 -19.41 8.45 -9.99
C ASN A 252 -19.93 7.04 -10.27
#